data_AF-A0AAF3F6V9-F1
#
_entry.id   AF-A0AAF3F6V9-F1
#
_cell.length_a   1.000
_cell.length_b   1.000
_cell.length_c   1.000
_cell.angle_alpha   90.00
_cell.angle_beta   90.00
_cell.angle_gamma   90.00
#
_symmetry.space_group_name_H-M   'P 1'
#
loop_
_entity.id
_entity.type
_entity.pdbx_description
1 polymer ?
#
loop_
_entity_poly.entity_id
_entity_poly.type
_entity_poly.pdbx_seq_one_letter_code
_entity_poly.pdbx_strand_id
1 'polypeptide(L)'
;MGNEHSHDGKKTKQSAHDGAKGDHVDPRAKTAFNVLSAGTNTVTEAHVKKQFTEDLADSLWKYFSADSPSASGLTFEQLSSKLIPLFGTSTDIYVKICQPIHHFIKVCLESAGGQAYENDVTFINLLIKDITKHGDAWTSIVEWKNVRCPRFCHALQGVVLNKLLNYDMPNIDLSSDVLSPLQMLYLQSSLPTSYFPKDKASGEIVRWTPLYTSAMQGVSVNRFETNVFDYKGHTVSIFSTRDKRTVVIASDTTLRNSTAPYGGSDTVYYEISPALMRIEAMNSIYSNFKIRSASLGFSFKDLLKIDKELSEVTAIEVWGCAAGNSLQEQRKLREWQNNQAERNKKVPLPGNWDDNPDKSLLEMAGFQFSNERANMEMEARRREEANKS
;
A
#
# COMPACT_ATOMS: atom_id res chain seq x y z
N MET A 1 24.17 76.85 30.35
CA MET A 1 24.01 75.82 31.39
C MET A 1 23.07 74.79 30.80
N GLY A 2 23.47 73.63 30.30
CA GLY A 2 24.62 72.78 30.59
C GLY A 2 24.12 71.34 30.49
N ASN A 3 24.61 70.61 29.48
CA ASN A 3 24.90 69.16 29.45
C ASN A 3 23.76 68.14 29.71
N GLU A 4 23.71 66.93 29.14
CA GLU A 4 24.63 66.14 28.28
C GLU A 4 23.91 64.85 27.83
N HIS A 5 24.33 64.33 26.67
CA HIS A 5 24.42 62.91 26.25
C HIS A 5 23.14 62.02 26.22
N SER A 6 22.91 61.11 25.25
CA SER A 6 23.82 60.38 24.36
C SER A 6 23.08 59.77 23.13
N HIS A 7 23.81 59.75 22.00
CA HIS A 7 23.89 58.78 20.88
C HIS A 7 23.15 57.43 21.03
N ASP A 8 22.62 56.73 20.00
CA ASP A 8 22.99 56.50 18.59
C ASP A 8 21.72 56.05 17.81
N GLY A 9 21.50 56.21 16.51
CA GLY A 9 22.39 56.08 15.36
C GLY A 9 21.84 55.02 14.39
N LYS A 10 20.82 55.34 13.56
CA LYS A 10 20.43 54.52 12.39
C LYS A 10 20.69 55.31 11.12
N LYS A 11 21.87 55.07 10.52
CA LYS A 11 22.23 55.56 9.18
C LYS A 11 21.50 54.74 8.13
N THR A 12 20.51 55.36 7.50
CA THR A 12 19.95 54.92 6.22
C THR A 12 20.95 55.29 5.13
N LYS A 13 21.70 54.31 4.60
CA LYS A 13 22.42 54.48 3.34
C LYS A 13 21.53 53.96 2.22
N GLN A 14 21.00 54.91 1.45
CA GLN A 14 20.61 54.68 0.07
C GLN A 14 21.82 54.16 -0.71
N SER A 15 21.69 53.01 -1.34
CA SER A 15 22.52 52.63 -2.48
C SER A 15 21.60 52.20 -3.60
N ALA A 16 21.59 53.02 -4.64
CA ALA A 16 21.07 52.69 -5.95
C ALA A 16 21.73 51.41 -6.45
N HIS A 17 20.93 50.51 -7.02
CA HIS A 17 21.41 49.50 -7.95
C HIS A 17 20.43 49.45 -9.12
N ASP A 18 20.70 50.27 -10.13
CA ASP A 18 20.46 49.85 -11.51
C ASP A 18 21.45 48.71 -11.81
N GLY A 19 20.98 47.67 -12.50
CA GLY A 19 21.84 46.57 -12.94
C GLY A 19 21.12 45.25 -13.18
N ALA A 20 20.72 45.04 -14.44
CA ALA A 20 20.45 43.75 -15.10
C ALA A 20 19.31 42.87 -14.54
N LYS A 21 18.13 42.95 -15.19
CA LYS A 21 17.30 41.76 -15.41
C LYS A 21 18.06 40.84 -16.39
N GLY A 22 19.03 40.10 -15.87
CA GLY A 22 19.47 38.89 -16.56
C GLY A 22 18.33 37.88 -16.48
N ASP A 23 17.91 37.31 -17.60
CA ASP A 23 17.03 36.15 -17.63
C ASP A 23 17.61 35.10 -16.69
N HIS A 24 17.03 34.97 -15.50
CA HIS A 24 17.49 34.01 -14.51
C HIS A 24 16.97 32.64 -14.96
N VAL A 25 17.72 32.03 -15.87
CA VAL A 25 17.45 30.71 -16.40
C VAL A 25 17.53 29.69 -15.26
N ASP A 26 16.48 28.87 -15.08
CA ASP A 26 16.48 27.82 -14.06
C ASP A 26 17.63 26.83 -14.35
N PRO A 27 18.57 26.62 -13.40
CA PRO A 27 19.71 25.75 -13.60
C PRO A 27 19.30 24.31 -13.94
N ARG A 28 18.13 23.84 -13.47
CA ARG A 28 17.59 22.51 -13.80
C ARG A 28 17.20 22.42 -15.27
N ALA A 29 16.63 23.48 -15.84
CA ALA A 29 16.28 23.50 -17.26
C ALA A 29 17.54 23.40 -18.13
N LYS A 30 18.64 24.03 -17.73
CA LYS A 30 19.94 23.91 -18.41
C LYS A 30 20.51 22.50 -18.33
N THR A 31 20.49 21.88 -17.15
CA THR A 31 20.92 20.48 -16.97
C THR A 31 20.10 19.53 -17.84
N ALA A 32 18.77 19.64 -17.78
CA ALA A 32 17.86 18.82 -18.57
C ALA A 32 18.08 19.00 -20.08
N PHE A 33 18.28 20.24 -20.55
CA PHE A 33 18.60 20.50 -21.94
C PHE A 33 19.89 19.81 -22.37
N ASN A 34 20.97 19.91 -21.57
CA ASN A 34 22.24 19.27 -21.91
C ASN A 34 22.12 17.74 -22.01
N VAL A 35 21.30 17.13 -21.15
CA VAL A 35 21.00 15.68 -21.22
C VAL A 35 20.23 15.35 -22.49
N LEU A 36 19.22 16.14 -22.83
CA LEU A 36 18.39 15.94 -24.03
C LEU A 36 19.11 16.28 -25.33
N SER A 37 20.06 17.22 -25.34
CA SER A 37 20.79 17.58 -26.55
C SER A 37 22.00 16.67 -26.78
N ALA A 38 22.37 15.84 -25.81
CA ALA A 38 23.59 15.04 -25.83
C ALA A 38 24.85 15.88 -26.18
N GLY A 39 24.87 17.14 -25.74
CA GLY A 39 25.97 18.07 -26.00
C GLY A 39 25.85 18.88 -27.29
N THR A 40 24.76 18.75 -28.06
CA THR A 40 24.48 19.65 -29.20
C THR A 40 23.76 20.93 -28.76
N ASN A 41 23.59 21.86 -29.70
CA ASN A 41 22.84 23.10 -29.49
C ASN A 41 21.33 22.96 -29.76
N THR A 42 20.86 21.77 -30.16
CA THR A 42 19.45 21.54 -30.51
C THR A 42 18.96 20.17 -30.04
N VAL A 43 17.71 20.10 -29.59
CA VAL A 43 17.03 18.85 -29.22
C VAL A 43 16.16 18.37 -30.36
N THR A 44 16.33 17.12 -30.78
CA THR A 44 15.52 16.46 -31.82
C THR A 44 14.66 15.36 -31.21
N GLU A 45 13.64 14.92 -31.95
CA GLU A 45 12.80 13.79 -31.55
C GLU A 45 13.61 12.54 -31.22
N ALA A 46 14.63 12.24 -32.03
CA ALA A 46 15.53 11.11 -31.84
C ALA A 46 16.27 11.18 -30.50
N HIS A 47 16.62 12.39 -30.04
CA HIS A 47 17.26 12.55 -28.73
C HIS A 47 16.29 12.25 -27.58
N VAL A 48 15.03 12.69 -27.69
CA VAL A 48 13.99 12.40 -26.69
C VAL A 48 13.69 10.90 -26.63
N LYS A 49 13.54 10.25 -27.79
CA LYS A 49 13.34 8.79 -27.91
C LYS A 49 14.48 7.95 -27.35
N LYS A 50 15.70 8.50 -27.29
CA LYS A 50 16.84 7.82 -26.66
C LYS A 50 16.76 7.81 -25.13
N GLN A 51 16.04 8.75 -24.52
CA GLN A 51 15.99 8.91 -23.07
C GLN A 51 14.75 8.29 -22.41
N PHE A 52 13.64 8.22 -23.15
CA PHE A 52 12.34 7.78 -22.63
C PHE A 52 11.78 6.59 -23.41
N THR A 53 10.77 5.92 -22.86
CA THR A 53 9.98 4.93 -23.60
C THR A 53 9.29 5.59 -24.80
N GLU A 54 8.99 4.81 -25.83
CA GLU A 54 8.42 5.32 -27.09
C GLU A 54 7.17 6.17 -26.86
N ASP A 55 6.22 5.66 -26.08
CA ASP A 55 4.95 6.34 -25.76
C ASP A 55 5.14 7.68 -25.03
N LEU A 56 6.04 7.73 -24.04
CA LEU A 56 6.33 8.94 -23.28
C LEU A 56 7.14 9.94 -24.13
N ALA A 57 8.11 9.45 -24.90
CA ALA A 57 8.94 10.25 -25.78
C ALA A 57 8.09 11.00 -26.81
N ASP A 58 7.13 10.31 -27.44
CA ASP A 58 6.22 10.89 -28.41
C ASP A 58 5.34 11.99 -27.80
N SER A 59 4.81 11.76 -26.59
CA SER A 59 4.03 12.76 -25.87
C SER A 59 4.85 13.99 -25.47
N LEU A 60 6.06 13.79 -24.94
CA LEU A 60 6.96 14.89 -24.58
C LEU A 60 7.39 15.67 -25.81
N TRP A 61 7.72 15.01 -26.92
CA TRP A 61 8.10 15.68 -28.15
C TRP A 61 6.96 16.52 -28.72
N LYS A 62 5.74 15.98 -28.81
CA LYS A 62 4.54 16.73 -29.23
C LYS A 62 4.33 17.98 -28.37
N TYR A 63 4.54 17.88 -27.07
CA TYR A 63 4.45 19.01 -26.16
C TYR A 63 5.55 20.05 -26.42
N PHE A 64 6.80 19.62 -26.58
CA PHE A 64 7.93 20.50 -26.84
C PHE A 64 7.82 21.22 -28.20
N SER A 65 7.39 20.51 -29.25
CA SER A 65 7.31 21.03 -30.61
C SER A 65 6.02 21.79 -30.94
N ALA A 66 5.07 21.88 -29.99
CA ALA A 66 3.73 22.45 -30.24
C ALA A 66 3.73 23.86 -30.87
N ASP A 67 4.73 24.70 -30.54
CA ASP A 67 4.80 26.10 -30.99
C ASP A 67 5.79 26.29 -32.17
N SER A 68 6.59 25.27 -32.50
CA SER A 68 7.57 25.34 -33.59
C SER A 68 7.90 23.93 -34.09
N PRO A 69 7.17 23.42 -35.10
CA PRO A 69 7.40 22.08 -35.65
C PRO A 69 8.63 22.02 -36.58
N SER A 70 9.67 22.82 -36.33
CA SER A 70 10.80 22.94 -37.25
C SER A 70 11.62 21.65 -37.32
N ALA A 71 11.97 21.23 -38.53
CA ALA A 71 12.77 20.03 -38.79
C ALA A 71 14.22 20.12 -38.25
N SER A 72 14.68 21.30 -37.87
CA SER A 72 16.04 21.59 -37.39
C SER A 72 16.26 21.32 -35.89
N GLY A 73 15.21 20.98 -35.15
CA GLY A 73 15.27 20.77 -33.70
C GLY A 73 15.06 22.04 -32.88
N LEU A 74 14.85 21.86 -31.57
CA LEU A 74 14.48 22.92 -30.64
C LEU A 74 15.72 23.49 -29.93
N THR A 75 15.83 24.82 -29.87
CA THR A 75 16.90 25.50 -29.13
C THR A 75 16.61 25.55 -27.63
N PHE A 76 17.62 25.92 -26.84
CA PHE A 76 17.46 26.07 -25.39
C PHE A 76 16.34 27.07 -25.01
N GLU A 77 16.30 28.21 -25.68
CA GLU A 77 15.31 29.26 -25.41
C GLU A 77 13.88 28.75 -25.62
N GLN A 78 13.65 27.99 -26.70
CA GLN A 78 12.36 27.40 -27.03
C GLN A 78 11.94 26.29 -26.04
N LEU A 79 12.90 25.51 -25.53
CA LEU A 79 12.63 24.36 -24.66
C LEU A 79 12.52 24.75 -23.17
N SER A 80 13.27 25.77 -22.75
CA SER A 80 13.43 26.13 -21.33
C SER A 80 12.11 26.40 -20.61
N SER A 81 11.20 27.15 -21.24
CA SER A 81 9.88 27.48 -20.69
C SER A 81 8.98 26.25 -20.52
N LYS A 82 9.16 25.23 -21.35
CA LYS A 82 8.38 23.98 -21.33
C LYS A 82 8.95 22.92 -20.38
N LEU A 83 10.23 23.00 -20.04
CA LEU A 83 10.85 22.08 -19.08
C LEU A 83 10.44 22.40 -17.63
N ILE A 84 10.31 23.69 -17.28
CA ILE A 84 10.04 24.12 -15.91
C ILE A 84 8.78 23.45 -15.30
N PRO A 85 7.63 23.38 -16.01
CA PRO A 85 6.45 22.69 -15.50
C PRO A 85 6.66 21.20 -15.17
N LEU A 86 7.58 20.51 -15.86
CA LEU A 86 7.85 19.08 -15.61
C LEU A 86 8.51 18.83 -14.25
N PHE A 87 9.23 19.83 -13.74
CA PHE A 87 9.98 19.77 -12.48
C PHE A 87 9.21 20.36 -11.28
N GLY A 88 7.98 20.81 -11.51
CA GLY A 88 7.14 21.41 -10.48
C GLY A 88 6.67 20.41 -9.43
N THR A 89 6.07 20.93 -8.36
CA THR A 89 5.42 20.09 -7.34
C THR A 89 4.08 19.53 -7.81
N SER A 90 3.45 20.19 -8.80
CA SER A 90 2.23 19.68 -9.44
C SER A 90 2.57 18.70 -10.56
N THR A 91 1.79 17.63 -10.65
CA THR A 91 1.86 16.63 -11.72
C THR A 91 0.78 16.81 -12.78
N ASP A 92 0.06 17.94 -12.76
CA ASP A 92 -1.08 18.19 -13.65
C ASP A 92 -0.66 18.33 -15.11
N ILE A 93 0.56 18.81 -15.36
CA ILE A 93 1.10 18.94 -16.71
C ILE A 93 1.15 17.60 -17.44
N TYR A 94 1.38 16.49 -16.72
CA TYR A 94 1.44 15.15 -17.31
C TYR A 94 0.09 14.68 -17.84
N VAL A 95 -1.01 15.11 -17.21
CA VAL A 95 -2.37 14.87 -17.72
C VAL A 95 -2.56 15.55 -19.06
N LYS A 96 -2.06 16.79 -19.21
CA LYS A 96 -2.14 17.54 -20.46
C LYS A 96 -1.26 16.93 -21.56
N ILE A 97 -0.05 16.49 -21.21
CA ILE A 97 0.95 15.95 -22.14
C ILE A 97 0.54 14.57 -22.68
N CYS A 98 -0.03 13.72 -21.82
CA CYS A 98 -0.27 12.31 -22.17
C CYS A 98 -1.69 12.05 -22.69
N GLN A 99 -2.31 13.00 -23.38
CA GLN A 99 -3.61 12.79 -24.02
C GLN A 99 -3.50 11.88 -25.26
N PRO A 100 -4.52 11.07 -25.60
CA PRO A 100 -5.82 10.91 -24.92
C PRO A 100 -5.75 10.03 -23.65
N ILE A 101 -6.85 9.94 -22.89
CA ILE A 101 -6.88 9.28 -21.57
C ILE A 101 -6.34 7.84 -21.51
N HIS A 102 -6.53 7.03 -22.56
CA HIS A 102 -5.98 5.67 -22.62
C HIS A 102 -4.45 5.69 -22.63
N HIS A 103 -3.87 6.63 -23.37
CA HIS A 103 -2.43 6.87 -23.42
C HIS A 103 -1.91 7.35 -22.07
N PHE A 104 -2.64 8.27 -21.43
CA PHE A 104 -2.32 8.74 -20.08
C PHE A 104 -2.22 7.60 -19.07
N ILE A 105 -3.22 6.71 -19.02
CA ILE A 105 -3.23 5.56 -18.11
C ILE A 105 -2.06 4.62 -18.42
N LYS A 106 -1.82 4.31 -19.70
CA LYS A 106 -0.73 3.45 -20.15
C LYS A 106 0.63 3.99 -19.71
N VAL A 107 0.93 5.26 -20.02
CA VAL A 107 2.21 5.89 -19.70
C VAL A 107 2.44 5.96 -18.19
N CYS A 108 1.40 6.25 -17.39
CA CYS A 108 1.50 6.21 -15.93
C CYS A 108 1.83 4.80 -15.40
N LEU A 109 1.21 3.76 -15.96
CA LEU A 109 1.44 2.37 -15.57
C LEU A 109 2.86 1.90 -15.91
N GLU A 110 3.31 2.16 -17.14
CA GLU A 110 4.66 1.81 -17.60
C GLU A 110 5.73 2.54 -16.79
N SER A 111 5.49 3.81 -16.46
CA SER A 111 6.40 4.59 -15.62
C SER A 111 6.50 4.07 -14.19
N ALA A 112 5.47 3.37 -13.71
CA ALA A 112 5.47 2.67 -12.43
C ALA A 112 6.11 1.28 -12.51
N GLY A 113 6.59 0.85 -13.69
CA GLY A 113 7.17 -0.47 -13.93
C GLY A 113 6.13 -1.58 -14.11
N GLY A 114 4.86 -1.22 -14.30
CA GLY A 114 3.77 -2.16 -14.55
C GLY A 114 3.45 -2.35 -16.04
N GLN A 115 2.71 -3.41 -16.33
CA GLN A 115 2.13 -3.67 -17.65
C GLN A 115 0.66 -4.04 -17.47
N ALA A 116 -0.20 -3.56 -18.38
CA ALA A 116 -1.61 -3.94 -18.39
C ALA A 116 -1.79 -5.34 -18.97
N TYR A 117 -2.66 -6.13 -18.36
CA TYR A 117 -3.02 -7.48 -18.83
C TYR A 117 -4.35 -7.47 -19.57
N GLU A 118 -4.64 -8.53 -20.34
CA GLU A 118 -5.92 -8.64 -21.08
C GLU A 118 -7.16 -8.51 -20.16
N ASN A 119 -7.05 -8.99 -18.91
CA ASN A 119 -8.12 -8.90 -17.92
C ASN A 119 -8.35 -7.47 -17.40
N ASP A 120 -7.44 -6.52 -17.67
CA ASP A 120 -7.59 -5.13 -17.25
C ASP A 120 -8.54 -4.33 -18.14
N VAL A 121 -8.94 -4.83 -19.32
CA VAL A 121 -9.81 -4.07 -20.24
C VAL A 121 -11.09 -3.60 -19.56
N THR A 122 -11.73 -4.46 -18.77
CA THR A 122 -12.93 -4.10 -18.00
C THR A 122 -12.63 -3.01 -16.97
N PHE A 123 -11.51 -3.14 -16.24
CA PHE A 123 -11.11 -2.16 -15.23
C PHE A 123 -10.74 -0.81 -15.85
N ILE A 124 -10.00 -0.81 -16.96
CA ILE A 124 -9.63 0.40 -17.73
C ILE A 124 -10.90 1.14 -18.16
N ASN A 125 -11.91 0.44 -18.67
CA ASN A 125 -13.17 1.06 -19.07
C ASN A 125 -13.93 1.67 -17.90
N LEU A 126 -13.95 0.99 -16.74
CA LEU A 126 -14.54 1.53 -15.50
C LEU A 126 -13.79 2.76 -15.00
N LEU A 127 -12.45 2.71 -15.03
CA LEU A 127 -11.59 3.81 -14.61
C LEU A 127 -11.76 5.02 -15.52
N ILE A 128 -11.77 4.83 -16.84
CA ILE A 128 -12.02 5.92 -17.80
C ILE A 128 -13.38 6.55 -17.55
N LYS A 129 -14.43 5.74 -17.36
CA LYS A 129 -15.77 6.24 -17.06
C LYS A 129 -15.81 7.03 -15.75
N ASP A 130 -15.05 6.64 -14.73
CA ASP A 130 -14.96 7.38 -13.48
C ASP A 130 -14.19 8.70 -13.66
N ILE A 131 -13.08 8.68 -14.40
CA ILE A 131 -12.27 9.87 -14.71
C ILE A 131 -13.09 10.89 -15.50
N THR A 132 -13.81 10.45 -16.52
CA THR A 132 -14.55 11.33 -17.44
C THR A 132 -15.95 11.68 -16.97
N LYS A 133 -16.36 11.22 -15.79
CA LYS A 133 -17.70 11.45 -15.22
C LYS A 133 -18.10 12.92 -15.19
N HIS A 134 -17.14 13.82 -14.98
CA HIS A 134 -17.34 15.26 -14.89
C HIS A 134 -16.83 16.03 -16.13
N GLY A 135 -16.45 15.32 -17.19
CA GLY A 135 -16.00 15.88 -18.47
C GLY A 135 -14.71 15.25 -18.98
N ASP A 136 -14.51 15.34 -20.30
CA ASP A 136 -13.34 14.80 -21.02
C ASP A 136 -12.18 15.80 -21.18
N ALA A 137 -12.38 17.05 -20.75
CA ALA A 137 -11.34 18.07 -20.80
C ALA A 137 -10.20 17.72 -19.84
N TRP A 138 -8.95 18.02 -20.21
CA TRP A 138 -7.79 17.75 -19.36
C TRP A 138 -7.90 18.41 -17.97
N THR A 139 -8.60 19.53 -17.85
CA THR A 139 -8.88 20.20 -16.57
C THR A 139 -9.77 19.35 -15.66
N SER A 140 -10.81 18.71 -16.21
CA SER A 140 -11.69 17.80 -15.48
C SER A 140 -10.93 16.55 -15.02
N ILE A 141 -10.02 16.03 -15.87
CA ILE A 141 -9.16 14.90 -15.52
C ILE A 141 -8.17 15.27 -14.40
N VAL A 142 -7.61 16.49 -14.43
CA VAL A 142 -6.76 17.02 -13.36
C VAL A 142 -7.52 17.14 -12.04
N GLU A 143 -8.75 17.66 -12.07
CA GLU A 143 -9.61 17.76 -10.89
C GLU A 143 -9.89 16.36 -10.31
N TRP A 144 -10.29 15.41 -11.16
CA TRP A 144 -10.48 14.02 -10.75
C TRP A 144 -9.20 13.45 -10.11
N LYS A 145 -8.04 13.62 -10.75
CA LYS A 145 -6.75 13.13 -10.25
C LYS A 145 -6.48 13.70 -8.87
N ASN A 146 -6.58 15.02 -8.70
CA ASN A 146 -6.23 15.68 -7.44
C ASN A 146 -7.17 15.28 -6.29
N VAL A 147 -8.43 14.97 -6.58
CA VAL A 147 -9.41 14.54 -5.57
C VAL A 147 -9.34 13.04 -5.28
N ARG A 148 -9.20 12.20 -6.31
CA ARG A 148 -9.34 10.74 -6.19
C ARG A 148 -8.01 10.00 -6.14
N CYS A 149 -7.03 10.42 -6.92
CA CYS A 149 -5.76 9.71 -7.13
C CYS A 149 -4.57 10.69 -7.25
N PRO A 150 -4.28 11.50 -6.21
CA PRO A 150 -3.30 12.59 -6.31
C PRO A 150 -1.90 12.12 -6.71
N ARG A 151 -1.56 10.85 -6.41
CA ARG A 151 -0.25 10.26 -6.66
C ARG A 151 -0.13 9.49 -7.98
N PHE A 152 -1.18 9.49 -8.82
CA PHE A 152 -1.24 8.69 -10.05
C PHE A 152 -0.12 8.98 -11.06
N CYS A 153 0.37 10.22 -11.07
CA CYS A 153 1.44 10.65 -11.97
C CYS A 153 2.84 10.66 -11.31
N HIS A 154 2.98 10.25 -10.05
CA HIS A 154 4.25 10.37 -9.32
C HIS A 154 5.34 9.50 -9.94
N ALA A 155 5.00 8.30 -10.40
CA ALA A 155 5.92 7.39 -11.08
C ALA A 155 6.47 8.04 -12.36
N LEU A 156 5.56 8.58 -13.18
CA LEU A 156 5.86 9.28 -14.42
C LEU A 156 6.75 10.50 -14.18
N GLN A 157 6.42 11.32 -13.19
CA GLN A 157 7.29 12.42 -12.80
C GLN A 157 8.67 11.92 -12.34
N GLY A 158 8.72 10.83 -11.58
CA GLY A 158 9.95 10.17 -11.15
C GLY A 158 10.85 9.81 -12.32
N VAL A 159 10.30 9.16 -13.37
CA VAL A 159 11.04 8.82 -14.59
C VAL A 159 11.63 10.07 -15.24
N VAL A 160 10.83 11.12 -15.37
CA VAL A 160 11.28 12.38 -15.99
C VAL A 160 12.38 13.05 -15.17
N LEU A 161 12.24 13.12 -13.85
CA LEU A 161 13.25 13.69 -12.96
C LEU A 161 14.53 12.85 -12.90
N ASN A 162 14.41 11.52 -12.91
CA ASN A 162 15.57 10.62 -12.96
C ASN A 162 16.35 10.82 -14.25
N LYS A 163 15.68 10.78 -15.40
CA LYS A 163 16.35 10.89 -16.70
C LYS A 163 16.96 12.28 -16.93
N LEU A 164 16.28 13.35 -16.52
CA LEU A 164 16.72 14.71 -16.83
C LEU A 164 17.64 15.32 -15.78
N LEU A 165 17.47 14.95 -14.51
CA LEU A 165 18.14 15.59 -13.37
C LEU A 165 18.87 14.59 -12.46
N ASN A 166 18.87 13.29 -12.80
CA ASN A 166 19.49 12.22 -12.03
C ASN A 166 18.94 12.10 -10.58
N TYR A 167 17.64 12.35 -10.41
CA TYR A 167 16.96 12.14 -9.14
C TYR A 167 16.66 10.65 -8.93
N ASP A 168 16.55 10.22 -7.68
CA ASP A 168 16.20 8.84 -7.38
C ASP A 168 14.78 8.50 -7.85
N MET A 169 14.65 7.31 -8.45
CA MET A 169 13.36 6.80 -8.90
C MET A 169 12.49 6.42 -7.70
N PRO A 170 11.18 6.74 -7.72
CA PRO A 170 10.26 6.19 -6.74
C PRO A 170 10.19 4.67 -6.92
N ASN A 171 10.54 3.93 -5.87
CA ASN A 171 10.37 2.49 -5.88
C ASN A 171 8.91 2.14 -5.55
N ILE A 172 8.14 1.82 -6.57
CA ILE A 172 6.74 1.42 -6.45
C ILE A 172 6.68 -0.10 -6.56
N ASP A 173 6.06 -0.74 -5.56
CA ASP A 173 5.80 -2.17 -5.58
C ASP A 173 4.38 -2.42 -6.07
N LEU A 174 4.26 -2.96 -7.29
CA LEU A 174 2.98 -3.31 -7.90
C LEU A 174 2.69 -4.82 -7.82
N SER A 175 3.48 -5.58 -7.04
CA SER A 175 3.25 -7.01 -6.87
C SER A 175 1.96 -7.25 -6.08
N SER A 176 1.14 -8.17 -6.58
CA SER A 176 -0.08 -8.64 -5.91
C SER A 176 -0.47 -9.99 -6.49
N ASP A 177 -1.00 -10.86 -5.64
CA ASP A 177 -1.54 -12.16 -6.07
C ASP A 177 -3.00 -12.01 -6.53
N VAL A 178 -3.68 -10.94 -6.09
CA VAL A 178 -5.11 -10.71 -6.34
C VAL A 178 -5.37 -9.57 -7.34
N LEU A 179 -4.63 -8.46 -7.25
CA LEU A 179 -4.81 -7.29 -8.10
C LEU A 179 -3.85 -7.31 -9.28
N SER A 180 -4.28 -6.75 -10.41
CA SER A 180 -3.35 -6.41 -11.49
C SER A 180 -2.46 -5.22 -11.10
N PRO A 181 -1.31 -5.02 -11.77
CA PRO A 181 -0.44 -3.87 -11.56
C PRO A 181 -1.17 -2.53 -11.72
N LEU A 182 -2.13 -2.45 -12.65
CA LEU A 182 -2.94 -1.24 -12.84
C LEU A 182 -3.90 -0.99 -11.68
N GLN A 183 -4.55 -2.04 -11.18
CA GLN A 183 -5.44 -1.94 -10.02
C GLN A 183 -4.65 -1.59 -8.75
N MET A 184 -3.46 -2.17 -8.56
CA MET A 184 -2.56 -1.85 -7.46
C MET A 184 -2.06 -0.41 -7.56
N LEU A 185 -1.69 0.07 -8.77
CA LEU A 185 -1.30 1.46 -8.99
C LEU A 185 -2.45 2.42 -8.64
N TYR A 186 -3.67 2.13 -9.09
CA TYR A 186 -4.86 2.91 -8.75
C TYR A 186 -5.06 2.98 -7.24
N LEU A 187 -5.08 1.84 -6.56
CA LEU A 187 -5.25 1.74 -5.11
C LEU A 187 -4.18 2.51 -4.35
N GLN A 188 -2.90 2.29 -4.69
CA GLN A 188 -1.82 3.00 -4.05
C GLN A 188 -1.93 4.50 -4.29
N SER A 189 -2.37 4.94 -5.46
CA SER A 189 -2.49 6.35 -5.82
C SER A 189 -3.65 7.07 -5.13
N SER A 190 -4.69 6.34 -4.72
CA SER A 190 -5.92 6.90 -4.14
C SER A 190 -5.94 6.95 -2.61
N LEU A 191 -4.98 6.31 -1.96
CA LEU A 191 -4.91 6.26 -0.50
C LEU A 191 -4.37 7.57 0.13
N PRO A 192 -4.71 7.87 1.39
CA PRO A 192 -4.09 8.95 2.14
C PRO A 192 -2.58 8.74 2.35
N THR A 193 -1.85 9.81 2.65
CA THR A 193 -0.40 9.76 2.94
C THR A 193 -0.07 9.01 4.22
N SER A 194 -1.03 8.82 5.12
CA SER A 194 -0.89 8.01 6.35
C SER A 194 -0.56 6.54 6.07
N TYR A 195 -0.92 6.02 4.90
CA TYR A 195 -0.55 4.67 4.43
C TYR A 195 0.86 4.59 3.82
N PHE A 196 1.58 5.70 3.74
CA PHE A 196 2.93 5.79 3.20
C PHE A 196 3.84 6.53 4.18
N PRO A 197 3.97 6.04 5.44
CA PRO A 197 4.78 6.70 6.44
C PRO A 197 6.24 6.68 6.01
N LYS A 198 6.95 7.76 6.36
CA LYS A 198 8.39 7.85 6.15
C LYS A 198 9.12 7.24 7.33
N ASP A 199 10.22 6.53 7.07
CA ASP A 199 11.12 6.10 8.12
C ASP A 199 11.74 7.35 8.76
N LYS A 200 11.74 7.40 10.09
CA LYS A 200 12.30 8.53 10.85
C LYS A 200 13.82 8.63 10.70
N ALA A 201 14.51 7.51 10.42
CA ALA A 201 15.96 7.46 10.30
C ALA A 201 16.45 7.85 8.90
N SER A 202 15.84 7.30 7.84
CA SER A 202 16.26 7.59 6.46
C SER A 202 15.45 8.68 5.77
N GLY A 203 14.25 9.02 6.27
CA GLY A 203 13.31 9.92 5.60
C GLY A 203 12.66 9.32 4.35
N GLU A 204 12.98 8.06 4.00
CA GLU A 204 12.43 7.35 2.87
C GLU A 204 11.03 6.81 3.15
N ILE A 205 10.20 6.69 2.13
CA ILE A 205 8.87 6.10 2.25
C ILE A 205 9.02 4.60 2.54
N VAL A 206 8.37 4.13 3.59
CA VAL A 206 8.41 2.71 3.95
C VAL A 206 7.56 1.90 2.99
N ARG A 207 8.15 0.82 2.49
CA ARG A 207 7.48 -0.12 1.59
C ARG A 207 6.41 -0.89 2.34
N TRP A 208 5.31 -1.14 1.65
CA TRP A 208 4.30 -2.05 2.16
C TRP A 208 4.90 -3.44 2.32
N THR A 209 4.56 -4.10 3.42
CA THR A 209 5.06 -5.44 3.73
C THR A 209 3.92 -6.43 3.66
N PRO A 210 4.04 -7.54 2.93
CA PRO A 210 3.00 -8.56 2.90
C PRO A 210 2.89 -9.22 4.28
N LEU A 211 1.71 -9.15 4.89
CA LEU A 211 1.39 -9.78 6.18
C LEU A 211 0.82 -11.17 5.98
N TYR A 212 -0.07 -11.32 4.99
CA TYR A 212 -0.79 -12.55 4.73
C TYR A 212 -1.16 -12.64 3.24
N THR A 213 -0.92 -13.80 2.63
CA THR A 213 -1.46 -14.12 1.30
C THR A 213 -2.01 -15.53 1.29
N SER A 214 -3.24 -15.66 0.84
CA SER A 214 -3.91 -16.94 0.65
C SER A 214 -3.21 -17.82 -0.40
N ALA A 215 -2.47 -17.25 -1.35
CA ALA A 215 -1.73 -18.01 -2.36
C ALA A 215 -0.63 -18.87 -1.72
N MET A 216 0.04 -18.35 -0.68
CA MET A 216 1.08 -19.10 0.04
C MET A 216 0.53 -19.86 1.26
N GLN A 217 -0.45 -19.29 1.95
CA GLN A 217 -0.85 -19.77 3.28
C GLN A 217 -2.21 -20.49 3.27
N GLY A 218 -2.95 -20.46 2.17
CA GLY A 218 -4.32 -20.95 2.06
C GLY A 218 -5.33 -20.06 2.79
N VAL A 219 -6.61 -20.13 2.40
CA VAL A 219 -7.70 -19.39 3.05
C VAL A 219 -8.06 -20.09 4.37
N SER A 220 -7.81 -19.43 5.49
CA SER A 220 -8.15 -19.94 6.82
C SER A 220 -8.25 -18.79 7.82
N VAL A 221 -9.34 -18.76 8.59
CA VAL A 221 -9.57 -17.76 9.65
C VAL A 221 -8.42 -17.71 10.63
N ASN A 222 -7.95 -18.87 11.10
CA ASN A 222 -6.88 -18.92 12.08
C ASN A 222 -5.57 -18.35 11.51
N ARG A 223 -5.27 -18.61 10.24
CA ARG A 223 -4.07 -18.07 9.58
C ARG A 223 -4.20 -16.58 9.31
N PHE A 224 -5.37 -16.13 8.89
CA PHE A 224 -5.69 -14.71 8.72
C PHE A 224 -5.54 -13.96 10.03
N GLU A 225 -6.25 -14.37 11.10
CA GLU A 225 -6.16 -13.75 12.42
C GLU A 225 -4.72 -13.75 12.92
N THR A 226 -4.04 -14.91 12.88
CA THR A 226 -2.67 -15.02 13.39
C THR A 226 -1.72 -14.07 12.67
N ASN A 227 -1.88 -13.85 11.36
CA ASN A 227 -0.96 -13.02 10.58
C ASN A 227 -1.31 -11.53 10.53
N VAL A 228 -2.59 -11.19 10.69
CA VAL A 228 -3.08 -9.84 10.43
C VAL A 228 -3.47 -9.12 11.71
N PHE A 229 -4.07 -9.83 12.68
CA PHE A 229 -4.60 -9.18 13.88
C PHE A 229 -3.46 -8.67 14.77
N ASP A 230 -3.76 -7.62 15.53
CA ASP A 230 -2.82 -6.93 16.42
C ASP A 230 -1.60 -6.29 15.72
N TYR A 231 -1.61 -6.21 14.38
CA TYR A 231 -0.61 -5.42 13.66
C TYR A 231 -0.76 -3.93 14.02
N LYS A 232 0.30 -3.35 14.57
CA LYS A 232 0.33 -1.95 15.00
C LYS A 232 0.66 -1.05 13.81
N GLY A 233 -0.37 -0.70 13.05
CA GLY A 233 -0.30 0.28 11.98
C GLY A 233 -1.43 0.12 10.97
N HIS A 234 -1.35 0.89 9.90
CA HIS A 234 -2.32 0.86 8.82
C HIS A 234 -2.19 -0.45 8.05
N THR A 235 -3.30 -0.99 7.58
CA THR A 235 -3.34 -2.23 6.80
C THR A 235 -4.21 -2.08 5.57
N VAL A 236 -3.87 -2.78 4.51
CA VAL A 236 -4.66 -2.85 3.28
C VAL A 236 -5.00 -4.31 3.05
N SER A 237 -6.27 -4.66 3.18
CA SER A 237 -6.79 -6.03 3.01
C SER A 237 -7.56 -6.13 1.71
N ILE A 238 -7.12 -6.99 0.81
CA ILE A 238 -7.70 -7.26 -0.50
C ILE A 238 -8.40 -8.61 -0.43
N PHE A 239 -9.67 -8.64 -0.85
CA PHE A 239 -10.51 -9.82 -0.88
C PHE A 239 -11.02 -10.03 -2.30
N SER A 240 -10.83 -11.24 -2.82
CA SER A 240 -11.55 -11.75 -3.97
C SER A 240 -12.63 -12.72 -3.48
N THR A 241 -13.84 -12.53 -3.95
CA THR A 241 -15.00 -13.33 -3.55
C THR A 241 -15.51 -14.21 -4.69
N ARG A 242 -16.28 -15.24 -4.35
CA ARG A 242 -16.79 -16.25 -5.29
C ARG A 242 -17.74 -15.68 -6.34
N ASP A 243 -18.42 -14.60 -6.02
CA ASP A 243 -19.25 -13.79 -6.93
C ASP A 243 -18.41 -12.88 -7.87
N LYS A 244 -17.08 -13.04 -7.88
CA LYS A 244 -16.12 -12.27 -8.70
C LYS A 244 -16.03 -10.80 -8.33
N ARG A 245 -16.45 -10.42 -7.12
CA ARG A 245 -16.11 -9.09 -6.59
C ARG A 245 -14.66 -9.08 -6.12
N THR A 246 -14.01 -7.95 -6.35
CA THR A 246 -12.69 -7.66 -5.81
C THR A 246 -12.81 -6.40 -4.98
N VAL A 247 -12.60 -6.55 -3.68
CA VAL A 247 -12.84 -5.52 -2.69
C VAL A 247 -11.56 -5.27 -1.91
N VAL A 248 -11.29 -4.00 -1.60
CA VAL A 248 -10.15 -3.60 -0.77
C VAL A 248 -10.63 -2.80 0.41
N ILE A 249 -10.13 -3.12 1.60
CA ILE A 249 -10.35 -2.36 2.82
C ILE A 249 -9.01 -1.87 3.32
N ALA A 250 -8.83 -0.56 3.24
CA ALA A 250 -7.74 0.14 3.86
C ALA A 250 -8.19 0.56 5.27
N SER A 251 -7.56 -0.02 6.29
CA SER A 251 -7.84 0.26 7.70
C SER A 251 -6.69 1.08 8.29
N ASP A 252 -7.05 2.20 8.91
CA ASP A 252 -6.14 3.06 9.67
C ASP A 252 -5.98 2.62 11.13
N THR A 253 -6.79 1.64 11.56
CA THR A 253 -6.74 1.06 12.89
C THR A 253 -6.35 -0.41 12.85
N THR A 254 -5.79 -0.89 13.95
CA THR A 254 -5.44 -2.30 14.12
C THR A 254 -6.68 -3.19 14.06
N LEU A 255 -6.63 -4.15 13.14
CA LEU A 255 -7.65 -5.19 13.00
C LEU A 255 -7.67 -6.08 14.25
N ARG A 256 -8.86 -6.26 14.82
CA ARG A 256 -9.07 -6.98 16.08
C ARG A 256 -10.47 -7.58 16.18
N ASN A 257 -10.62 -8.58 17.04
CA ASN A 257 -11.94 -9.06 17.42
C ASN A 257 -12.67 -7.99 18.24
N SER A 258 -13.86 -7.59 17.81
CA SER A 258 -14.66 -6.55 18.47
C SER A 258 -16.15 -6.89 18.42
N THR A 259 -16.88 -6.53 19.48
CA THR A 259 -18.35 -6.64 19.51
C THR A 259 -19.04 -5.46 18.84
N ALA A 260 -18.31 -4.36 18.59
CA ALA A 260 -18.82 -3.16 17.94
C ALA A 260 -17.95 -2.78 16.73
N PRO A 261 -18.52 -2.09 15.71
CA PRO A 261 -17.76 -1.53 14.60
C PRO A 261 -16.68 -0.54 15.04
N TYR A 262 -15.59 -0.47 14.29
CA TYR A 262 -14.42 0.39 14.52
C TYR A 262 -13.82 0.85 13.19
N GLY A 263 -12.76 1.65 13.25
CA GLY A 263 -12.14 2.30 12.09
C GLY A 263 -12.14 3.82 12.26
N GLY A 264 -11.01 4.46 11.96
CA GLY A 264 -10.85 5.90 12.06
C GLY A 264 -11.29 6.64 10.81
N SER A 265 -10.85 7.89 10.67
CA SER A 265 -11.21 8.78 9.56
C SER A 265 -10.60 8.35 8.22
N ASP A 266 -9.46 7.66 8.25
CA ASP A 266 -8.69 7.29 7.07
C ASP A 266 -9.03 5.85 6.63
N THR A 267 -10.05 5.24 7.24
CA THR A 267 -10.57 3.94 6.82
C THR A 267 -11.38 4.09 5.51
N VAL A 268 -10.99 3.34 4.49
CA VAL A 268 -11.56 3.41 3.14
C VAL A 268 -11.89 2.02 2.59
N TYR A 269 -13.07 1.90 2.01
CA TYR A 269 -13.51 0.75 1.22
C TYR A 269 -13.39 1.06 -0.27
N TYR A 270 -12.87 0.10 -1.02
CA TYR A 270 -12.87 0.09 -2.47
C TYR A 270 -13.59 -1.14 -2.99
N GLU A 271 -14.45 -0.95 -3.97
CA GLU A 271 -14.84 -2.00 -4.90
C GLU A 271 -14.07 -1.75 -6.19
N ILE A 272 -13.27 -2.72 -6.62
CA ILE A 272 -12.45 -2.65 -7.84
C ILE A 272 -13.18 -3.33 -9.00
N SER A 273 -13.93 -4.39 -8.68
CA SER A 273 -14.76 -5.15 -9.62
C SER A 273 -16.00 -5.66 -8.89
N PRO A 274 -17.20 -5.66 -9.52
CA PRO A 274 -17.48 -5.27 -10.91
C PRO A 274 -17.72 -3.76 -11.11
N ALA A 275 -17.83 -2.99 -10.03
CA ALA A 275 -17.96 -1.53 -10.08
C ALA A 275 -16.74 -0.87 -9.44
N LEU A 276 -16.34 0.29 -9.96
CA LEU A 276 -15.31 1.12 -9.34
C LEU A 276 -15.95 2.06 -8.32
N MET A 277 -15.84 1.71 -7.03
CA MET A 277 -16.44 2.47 -5.93
C MET A 277 -15.39 2.74 -4.86
N ARG A 278 -15.46 3.93 -4.25
CA ARG A 278 -14.63 4.33 -3.11
C ARG A 278 -15.48 5.00 -2.05
N ILE A 279 -15.45 4.48 -0.82
CA ILE A 279 -16.23 4.97 0.31
C ILE A 279 -15.32 5.12 1.53
N GLU A 280 -15.19 6.35 2.01
CA GLU A 280 -14.54 6.65 3.29
C GLU A 280 -15.59 6.62 4.39
N ALA A 281 -15.29 5.93 5.49
CA ALA A 281 -16.22 5.88 6.62
C ALA A 281 -15.55 5.50 7.94
N MET A 282 -15.83 6.29 8.97
CA MET A 282 -15.51 5.96 10.36
C MET A 282 -16.42 4.85 10.90
N ASN A 283 -15.93 4.09 11.89
CA ASN A 283 -16.67 3.01 12.55
C ASN A 283 -17.32 2.03 11.55
N SER A 284 -16.62 1.72 10.47
CA SER A 284 -17.15 1.00 9.32
C SER A 284 -16.75 -0.46 9.27
N ILE A 285 -15.65 -0.83 9.93
CA ILE A 285 -15.12 -2.19 9.96
C ILE A 285 -15.70 -2.91 11.17
N TYR A 286 -16.19 -4.12 10.95
CA TYR A 286 -16.56 -5.05 12.00
C TYR A 286 -15.83 -6.36 11.76
N SER A 287 -15.24 -6.92 12.81
CA SER A 287 -14.59 -8.22 12.72
C SER A 287 -14.67 -8.93 14.06
N ASN A 288 -15.20 -10.15 14.03
CA ASN A 288 -15.31 -11.01 15.19
C ASN A 288 -15.34 -12.47 14.76
N PHE A 289 -14.32 -13.24 15.12
CA PHE A 289 -14.24 -14.67 14.83
C PHE A 289 -14.29 -15.53 16.10
N LYS A 290 -14.28 -14.91 17.30
CA LYS A 290 -14.13 -15.60 18.59
C LYS A 290 -15.27 -15.36 19.58
N ILE A 291 -15.81 -14.15 19.63
CA ILE A 291 -16.76 -13.73 20.66
C ILE A 291 -18.15 -14.27 20.30
N ARG A 292 -18.56 -15.36 20.95
CA ARG A 292 -19.82 -16.07 20.65
C ARG A 292 -21.09 -15.28 20.97
N SER A 293 -20.99 -14.27 21.82
CA SER A 293 -22.11 -13.40 22.20
C SER A 293 -22.42 -12.32 21.16
N ALA A 294 -21.66 -12.24 20.06
CA ALA A 294 -21.86 -11.29 18.98
C ALA A 294 -21.81 -12.03 17.62
N SER A 295 -22.26 -11.36 16.56
CA SER A 295 -22.20 -11.91 15.20
C SER A 295 -20.78 -12.33 14.82
N LEU A 296 -20.63 -13.47 14.14
CA LEU A 296 -19.33 -13.96 13.73
C LEU A 296 -19.10 -13.67 12.25
N GLY A 297 -17.91 -13.18 11.91
CA GLY A 297 -17.53 -12.83 10.55
C GLY A 297 -16.76 -11.51 10.48
N PHE A 298 -16.66 -11.00 9.27
CA PHE A 298 -15.99 -9.75 8.92
C PHE A 298 -16.90 -8.93 8.01
N SER A 299 -17.07 -7.64 8.27
CA SER A 299 -17.92 -6.80 7.44
C SER A 299 -17.42 -5.36 7.35
N PHE A 300 -17.77 -4.71 6.24
CA PHE A 300 -17.64 -3.28 6.05
C PHE A 300 -19.04 -2.69 5.81
N LYS A 301 -19.60 -2.05 6.84
CA LYS A 301 -21.01 -1.60 6.84
C LYS A 301 -21.94 -2.68 6.25
N ASP A 302 -22.79 -2.30 5.30
CA ASP A 302 -23.66 -3.21 4.55
C ASP A 302 -23.12 -3.56 3.15
N LEU A 303 -21.90 -3.15 2.81
CA LEU A 303 -21.30 -3.32 1.47
C LEU A 303 -20.59 -4.67 1.31
N LEU A 304 -19.96 -5.12 2.40
CA LEU A 304 -19.26 -6.40 2.47
C LEU A 304 -19.67 -7.11 3.75
N LYS A 305 -20.11 -8.36 3.63
CA LYS A 305 -20.32 -9.28 4.74
C LYS A 305 -19.66 -10.58 4.35
N ILE A 306 -18.69 -11.02 5.16
CA ILE A 306 -17.99 -12.29 5.03
C ILE A 306 -18.33 -13.09 6.28
N ASP A 307 -18.73 -14.33 6.07
CA ASP A 307 -19.07 -15.24 7.15
C ASP A 307 -17.84 -15.62 8.00
N LYS A 308 -18.11 -16.30 9.11
CA LYS A 308 -17.07 -16.76 10.03
C LYS A 308 -16.05 -17.68 9.33
N GLU A 309 -16.48 -18.49 8.38
CA GLU A 309 -15.63 -19.51 7.75
C GLU A 309 -14.87 -19.01 6.51
N LEU A 310 -15.07 -17.73 6.11
CA LEU A 310 -14.53 -17.14 4.89
C LEU A 310 -14.94 -17.92 3.63
N SER A 311 -16.11 -18.56 3.65
CA SER A 311 -16.55 -19.53 2.64
C SER A 311 -16.81 -18.89 1.27
N GLU A 312 -17.17 -17.60 1.27
CA GLU A 312 -17.40 -16.81 0.07
C GLU A 312 -16.12 -16.20 -0.51
N VAL A 313 -14.99 -16.34 0.19
CA VAL A 313 -13.71 -15.71 -0.19
C VAL A 313 -12.84 -16.71 -0.94
N THR A 314 -12.45 -16.37 -2.16
CA THR A 314 -11.57 -17.18 -3.01
C THR A 314 -10.11 -16.87 -2.76
N ALA A 315 -9.77 -15.59 -2.54
CA ALA A 315 -8.41 -15.15 -2.26
C ALA A 315 -8.39 -13.96 -1.30
N ILE A 316 -7.35 -13.90 -0.47
CA ILE A 316 -7.08 -12.83 0.48
C ILE A 316 -5.61 -12.45 0.38
N GLU A 317 -5.35 -11.15 0.42
CA GLU A 317 -4.02 -10.59 0.48
C GLU A 317 -4.03 -9.39 1.42
N VAL A 318 -3.08 -9.30 2.34
CA VAL A 318 -3.02 -8.22 3.33
C VAL A 318 -1.63 -7.63 3.41
N TRP A 319 -1.57 -6.31 3.30
CA TRP A 319 -0.37 -5.50 3.39
C TRP A 319 -0.36 -4.68 4.67
N GLY A 320 0.81 -4.62 5.31
CA GLY A 320 1.09 -3.74 6.43
C GLY A 320 1.81 -2.48 5.95
N CYS A 321 1.28 -1.33 6.34
CA CYS A 321 1.75 -0.02 5.89
C CYS A 321 2.45 0.78 7.00
N ALA A 322 2.88 0.15 8.09
CA ALA A 322 3.54 0.85 9.20
C ALA A 322 5.03 1.10 8.92
N ALA A 323 5.56 2.20 9.46
CA ALA A 323 7.00 2.44 9.46
C ALA A 323 7.72 1.62 10.54
N GLY A 324 8.88 1.05 10.19
CA GLY A 324 9.82 0.46 11.14
C GLY A 324 9.61 -1.03 11.45
N ASN A 325 10.09 -1.45 12.62
CA ASN A 325 10.13 -2.86 13.05
C ASN A 325 8.76 -3.46 13.42
N SER A 326 7.62 -2.82 13.12
CA SER A 326 6.29 -3.31 13.55
C SER A 326 6.03 -4.77 13.18
N LEU A 327 6.49 -5.21 12.00
CA LEU A 327 6.43 -6.62 11.60
C LEU A 327 7.33 -7.51 12.50
N GLN A 328 8.56 -7.07 12.78
CA GLN A 328 9.48 -7.81 13.65
C GLN A 328 9.00 -7.85 15.10
N GLU A 329 8.43 -6.76 15.60
CA GLU A 329 7.79 -6.68 16.92
C GLU A 329 6.59 -7.60 17.00
N GLN A 330 5.76 -7.65 15.95
CA GLN A 330 4.65 -8.58 15.87
C GLN A 330 5.14 -10.05 15.84
N ARG A 331 6.19 -10.36 15.07
CA ARG A 331 6.82 -11.69 15.05
C ARG A 331 7.35 -12.07 16.43
N LYS A 332 8.10 -11.17 17.09
CA LYS A 332 8.63 -11.37 18.45
C LYS A 332 7.51 -11.55 19.47
N LEU A 333 6.45 -10.75 19.39
CA LEU A 333 5.29 -10.85 20.27
C LEU A 333 4.60 -12.21 20.09
N ARG A 334 4.46 -12.69 18.85
CA ARG A 334 3.89 -14.01 18.56
C ARG A 334 4.78 -15.15 19.01
N GLU A 335 6.08 -15.08 18.76
CA GLU A 335 7.04 -16.08 19.27
C GLU A 335 6.95 -16.15 20.80
N TRP A 336 6.87 -15.00 21.46
CA TRP A 336 6.65 -14.94 22.90
C TRP A 336 5.30 -15.55 23.30
N GLN A 337 4.20 -15.22 22.64
CA GLN A 337 2.87 -15.79 22.91
C GLN A 337 2.82 -17.30 22.68
N ASN A 338 3.44 -17.80 21.61
CA ASN A 338 3.55 -19.22 21.31
C ASN A 338 4.38 -19.95 22.36
N ASN A 339 5.52 -19.37 22.77
CA ASN A 339 6.34 -19.91 23.84
C ASN A 339 5.58 -19.91 25.17
N GLN A 340 4.77 -18.90 25.46
CA GLN A 340 3.87 -18.89 26.63
C GLN A 340 2.79 -19.97 26.53
N ALA A 341 2.14 -20.13 25.38
CA ALA A 341 1.14 -21.15 25.15
C ALA A 341 1.71 -22.57 25.25
N GLU A 342 2.92 -22.80 24.73
CA GLU A 342 3.63 -24.06 24.92
C GLU A 342 4.02 -24.31 26.37
N ARG A 343 4.51 -23.28 27.07
CA ARG A 343 4.80 -23.39 28.50
C ARG A 343 3.54 -23.74 29.27
N ASN A 344 2.41 -23.11 28.97
CA ASN A 344 1.11 -23.38 29.58
C ASN A 344 0.57 -24.79 29.24
N LYS A 345 0.79 -25.29 28.02
CA LYS A 345 0.50 -26.69 27.66
C LYS A 345 1.39 -27.70 28.40
N LYS A 346 2.62 -27.29 28.70
CA LYS A 346 3.60 -28.07 29.47
C LYS A 346 3.43 -27.91 30.99
N VAL A 347 2.53 -27.04 31.46
CA VAL A 347 2.14 -27.02 32.87
C VAL A 347 1.27 -28.27 33.08
N PRO A 348 1.73 -29.25 33.88
CA PRO A 348 0.88 -30.39 34.22
C PRO A 348 -0.40 -29.86 34.86
N LEU A 349 -1.54 -30.40 34.44
CA LEU A 349 -2.83 -30.12 35.07
C LEU A 349 -2.65 -30.23 36.60
N PRO A 350 -3.08 -29.23 37.40
CA PRO A 350 -2.99 -29.34 38.84
C PRO A 350 -3.97 -30.42 39.29
N GLY A 351 -3.41 -31.53 39.78
CA GLY A 351 -4.16 -32.70 40.21
C GLY A 351 -3.53 -33.95 39.65
N ASN A 352 -2.74 -34.63 40.48
CA ASN A 352 -2.43 -36.03 40.27
C ASN A 352 -3.79 -36.74 40.15
N TRP A 353 -4.10 -37.40 39.03
CA TRP A 353 -5.41 -38.06 38.84
C TRP A 353 -5.70 -39.06 39.97
N ASP A 354 -4.65 -39.61 40.56
CA ASP A 354 -4.69 -40.51 41.72
C ASP A 354 -5.23 -39.85 43.00
N ASP A 355 -5.18 -38.53 43.13
CA ASP A 355 -5.69 -37.78 44.30
C ASP A 355 -7.09 -37.18 44.07
N ASN A 356 -7.74 -37.47 42.94
CA ASN A 356 -9.05 -36.92 42.63
C ASN A 356 -10.16 -37.71 43.37
N PRO A 357 -10.99 -37.08 44.22
CA PRO A 357 -12.10 -37.76 44.92
C PRO A 357 -13.09 -38.45 43.97
N ASP A 358 -13.19 -37.96 42.72
CA ASP A 358 -14.01 -38.58 41.68
C ASP A 358 -13.48 -39.96 41.24
N LYS A 359 -12.16 -40.19 41.29
CA LYS A 359 -11.54 -41.51 41.03
C LYS A 359 -11.98 -42.50 42.11
N SER A 360 -11.88 -42.11 43.38
CA SER A 360 -12.30 -42.94 44.52
C SER A 360 -13.80 -43.26 44.48
N LEU A 361 -14.64 -42.30 44.06
CA LEU A 361 -16.08 -42.52 43.87
C LEU A 361 -16.38 -43.51 42.74
N LEU A 362 -15.65 -43.44 41.63
CA LEU A 362 -15.79 -44.35 40.48
C LEU A 362 -15.26 -45.76 40.77
N GLU A 363 -14.17 -45.88 41.54
CA GLU A 363 -13.65 -47.16 42.04
C GLU A 363 -14.63 -47.83 43.02
N MET A 364 -15.22 -47.06 43.95
CA MET A 364 -16.30 -47.57 44.82
C MET A 364 -17.55 -47.99 44.03
N ALA A 365 -17.82 -47.35 42.89
CA ALA A 365 -18.88 -47.72 41.96
C ALA A 365 -18.51 -48.90 41.03
N GLY A 366 -17.31 -49.49 41.17
CA GLY A 366 -16.88 -50.69 40.45
C GLY A 366 -16.24 -50.43 39.08
N PHE A 367 -15.91 -49.19 38.73
CA PHE A 367 -15.19 -48.88 37.48
C PHE A 367 -13.68 -49.04 37.68
N GLN A 368 -13.06 -49.93 36.90
CA GLN A 368 -11.61 -50.09 36.82
C GLN A 368 -11.06 -49.34 35.59
N PHE A 369 -10.03 -48.51 35.80
CA PHE A 369 -9.45 -47.70 34.73
C PHE A 369 -8.39 -48.48 33.92
N SER A 370 -8.22 -48.07 32.66
CA SER A 370 -7.48 -48.82 31.62
C SER A 370 -6.02 -49.16 31.97
N ASN A 371 -5.33 -48.31 32.73
CA ASN A 371 -3.92 -48.53 33.07
C ASN A 371 -3.74 -49.63 34.12
N GLU A 372 -4.65 -49.76 35.09
CA GLU A 372 -4.63 -50.83 36.08
C GLU A 372 -5.08 -52.16 35.51
N ARG A 373 -6.06 -52.14 34.58
CA ARG A 373 -6.49 -53.35 33.86
C ARG A 373 -5.35 -53.92 33.00
N ALA A 374 -4.61 -53.06 32.30
CA ALA A 374 -3.45 -53.47 31.52
C ALA A 374 -2.32 -54.04 32.40
N ASN A 375 -2.08 -53.45 33.58
CA ASN A 375 -1.08 -53.97 34.52
C ASN A 375 -1.50 -55.31 35.15
N MET A 376 -2.78 -55.46 35.52
CA MET A 376 -3.29 -56.73 36.04
C MET A 376 -3.26 -57.84 34.99
N GLU A 377 -3.59 -57.55 33.72
CA GLU A 377 -3.46 -58.52 32.63
C GLU A 377 -2.00 -58.91 32.37
N MET A 378 -1.06 -57.96 32.50
CA MET A 378 0.37 -58.25 32.42
C MET A 378 0.87 -59.11 33.59
N GLU A 379 0.43 -58.84 34.82
CA GLU A 379 0.78 -59.66 35.99
C GLU A 379 0.15 -61.05 35.92
N ALA A 380 -1.09 -61.16 35.43
CA ALA A 380 -1.75 -62.44 35.21
C ALA A 380 -0.97 -63.28 34.19
N ARG A 381 -0.57 -62.68 33.05
CA ARG A 381 0.29 -63.33 32.06
C ARG A 381 1.63 -63.79 32.65
N ARG A 382 2.30 -62.94 33.44
CA ARG A 382 3.57 -63.32 34.10
C ARG A 382 3.40 -64.49 35.06
N ARG A 383 2.29 -64.55 35.79
CA ARG A 383 1.99 -65.68 36.68
C ARG A 383 1.69 -66.97 35.90
N GLU A 384 1.00 -66.87 34.77
CA GLU A 384 0.76 -68.02 33.89
C GLU A 384 2.03 -68.55 33.23
N GLU A 385 2.96 -67.68 32.86
CA GLU A 385 4.27 -68.04 32.31
C GLU A 385 5.18 -68.69 33.38
N ALA A 386 5.14 -68.19 34.61
CA ALA A 386 5.89 -68.76 35.73
C ALA A 386 5.38 -70.15 36.17
N ASN A 387 4.10 -70.46 35.93
CA ASN A 387 3.51 -71.77 36.26
C ASN A 387 3.68 -72.82 35.14
N LYS A 388 4.27 -72.45 34.00
CA LYS A 388 4.54 -73.34 32.85
C LYS A 388 6.02 -73.69 32.67
N SER A 389 6.90 -73.15 33.53
CA SER A 389 8.31 -73.57 33.65
C SER A 389 8.48 -74.41 34.90
#